data_AF-A0A9E3K276-F1
#
_entry.id   AF-A0A9E3K276-F1
#
_cell.length_a   1.000
_cell.length_b   1.000
_cell.length_c   1.000
_cell.angle_alpha   90.00
_cell.angle_beta   90.00
_cell.angle_gamma   90.00
#
_symmetry.space_group_name_H-M   'P 1'
#
loop_
_entity.id
_entity.type
_entity.pdbx_description
1 polymer ?
#
loop_
_entity_poly.entity_id
_entity_poly.type
_entity_poly.pdbx_seq_one_letter_code
_entity_poly.pdbx_strand_id
1 'polypeptide(L)'
;MLARLRIGPKLLLAPGVVLVLFVLLSCGAYYAMVRQNESLDSIVQRRAANMRAAAELSASARSAHAEAYQVLTWISGSFPRFRVDPLVADLQARHRAVDRDLAQLARQTADSPEEQRYVAQARAAWAQYGEAVREVVEIARIDQSISA
;
A
#
# COMPACT_ATOMS: atom_id res chain seq x y z
N MET A 1 -46.03 38.41 -26.37
CA MET A 1 -46.25 39.04 -25.05
C MET A 1 -45.11 39.95 -24.54
N LEU A 2 -43.99 40.14 -25.27
CA LEU A 2 -42.93 41.11 -24.89
C LEU A 2 -43.20 42.58 -25.31
N ALA A 3 -44.37 42.87 -25.88
CA ALA A 3 -44.72 44.19 -26.40
C ALA A 3 -45.38 45.13 -25.38
N ARG A 4 -45.67 44.67 -24.15
CA ARG A 4 -46.41 45.44 -23.12
C ARG A 4 -45.60 45.86 -21.88
N LEU A 5 -44.30 45.58 -21.82
CA LEU A 5 -43.46 46.01 -20.69
C LEU A 5 -42.84 47.39 -20.96
N ARG A 6 -42.93 48.30 -19.97
CA ARG A 6 -42.30 49.63 -19.98
C ARG A 6 -40.80 49.51 -20.30
N ILE A 7 -40.22 50.55 -20.92
CA ILE A 7 -38.85 50.55 -21.47
C ILE A 7 -37.76 50.17 -20.43
N GLY A 8 -37.99 50.48 -19.14
CA GLY A 8 -37.06 50.16 -18.04
C GLY A 8 -36.73 48.68 -17.84
N PRO A 9 -37.71 47.79 -17.59
CA PRO A 9 -37.45 46.35 -17.41
C PRO A 9 -36.92 45.64 -18.67
N LYS A 10 -37.16 46.19 -19.88
CA LYS A 10 -36.56 45.67 -21.13
C LYS A 10 -35.04 45.91 -21.18
N LEU A 11 -34.57 47.03 -20.62
CA LEU A 11 -33.14 47.36 -20.56
C LEU A 11 -32.39 46.52 -19.52
N LEU A 12 -33.07 46.10 -18.44
CA LEU A 12 -32.50 45.30 -17.35
C LEU A 12 -32.54 43.78 -17.61
N LEU A 13 -33.22 43.34 -18.67
CA LEU A 13 -33.36 41.92 -18.99
C LEU A 13 -32.03 41.30 -19.43
N ALA A 14 -31.24 42.02 -20.21
CA ALA A 14 -29.91 41.59 -20.63
C ALA A 14 -28.94 41.41 -19.43
N PRO A 15 -28.73 42.39 -18.53
CA PRO A 15 -27.87 42.20 -17.36
C PRO A 15 -28.45 41.17 -16.37
N GLY A 16 -29.78 41.04 -16.26
CA GLY A 16 -30.41 40.00 -15.43
C GLY A 16 -30.10 38.57 -15.92
N VAL A 17 -30.16 38.34 -17.22
CA VAL A 17 -29.80 37.03 -17.81
C VAL A 17 -28.32 36.73 -17.60
N VAL A 18 -27.44 37.73 -17.76
CA VAL A 18 -26.00 37.56 -17.48
C VAL A 18 -25.75 37.18 -16.03
N LEU A 19 -26.45 37.82 -15.08
CA LEU A 19 -26.38 37.47 -13.65
C LEU A 19 -26.80 36.02 -13.38
N VAL A 20 -27.92 35.58 -13.96
CA VAL A 20 -28.39 34.19 -13.82
C VAL A 20 -27.39 33.20 -14.39
N LEU A 21 -26.83 33.48 -15.57
CA LEU A 21 -25.79 32.64 -16.18
C LEU A 21 -24.52 32.60 -15.32
N PHE A 22 -24.13 33.72 -14.72
CA PHE A 22 -22.99 33.79 -13.79
C PHE A 22 -23.22 32.95 -12.53
N VAL A 23 -24.43 33.02 -11.95
CA VAL A 23 -24.80 32.21 -10.77
C VAL A 23 -24.77 30.72 -11.12
N LEU A 24 -25.35 30.33 -12.26
CA LEU A 24 -25.33 28.93 -12.71
C LEU A 24 -23.91 28.42 -12.96
N LEU A 25 -23.08 29.22 -13.62
CA LEU A 25 -21.67 28.89 -13.85
C LEU A 25 -20.90 28.75 -12.53
N SER A 26 -21.13 29.67 -11.58
CA SER A 26 -20.49 29.65 -10.27
C SER A 26 -20.89 28.42 -9.45
N CYS A 27 -22.18 28.06 -9.43
CA CYS A 27 -22.65 26.82 -8.81
C CYS A 27 -22.08 25.58 -9.48
N GLY A 28 -22.03 25.54 -10.83
CA GLY A 28 -21.44 24.42 -11.57
C GLY A 28 -19.94 24.27 -11.32
N ALA A 29 -19.20 25.38 -11.28
CA ALA A 29 -17.78 25.40 -10.97
C ALA A 29 -17.51 24.96 -9.52
N TYR A 30 -18.30 25.43 -8.57
CA TYR A 30 -18.21 25.01 -7.16
C TYR A 30 -18.45 23.50 -7.02
N TYR A 31 -19.51 22.99 -7.65
CA TYR A 31 -19.82 21.56 -7.63
C TYR A 31 -18.69 20.70 -8.25
N ALA A 32 -18.15 21.14 -9.39
CA ALA A 32 -17.02 20.47 -10.03
C ALA A 32 -15.77 20.47 -9.14
N MET A 33 -15.47 21.59 -8.48
CA MET A 33 -14.31 21.73 -7.58
C MET A 33 -14.43 20.84 -6.34
N VAL A 34 -15.62 20.75 -5.73
CA VAL A 34 -15.87 19.86 -4.58
C VAL A 34 -15.67 18.39 -4.96
N ARG A 35 -16.20 17.97 -6.11
CA ARG A 35 -16.06 16.59 -6.60
C ARG A 35 -14.62 16.24 -7.02
N GLN A 36 -13.87 17.22 -7.53
CA GLN A 36 -12.43 17.07 -7.78
C GLN A 36 -11.64 16.95 -6.47
N ASN A 37 -12.01 17.70 -5.43
CA ASN A 37 -11.37 17.65 -4.13
C ASN A 37 -11.52 16.27 -3.46
N GLU A 38 -12.70 15.65 -3.55
CA GLU A 38 -12.92 14.26 -3.08
C GLU A 38 -12.03 13.24 -3.81
N SER A 39 -11.81 13.44 -5.11
CA SER A 39 -10.92 12.58 -5.90
C SER A 39 -9.45 12.74 -5.47
N LEU A 40 -9.01 13.98 -5.19
CA LEU A 40 -7.67 14.26 -4.69
C LEU A 40 -7.44 13.65 -3.30
N ASP A 41 -8.41 13.73 -2.39
CA ASP A 41 -8.32 13.11 -1.06
C ASP A 41 -8.17 11.58 -1.16
N SER A 42 -8.94 10.94 -2.06
CA SER A 42 -8.82 9.49 -2.29
C SER A 42 -7.44 9.06 -2.83
N ILE A 43 -6.83 9.86 -3.70
CA ILE A 43 -5.52 9.56 -4.32
C ILE A 43 -4.38 9.90 -3.35
N VAL A 44 -4.43 11.07 -2.71
CA VAL A 44 -3.33 11.60 -1.89
C VAL A 44 -3.30 10.93 -0.52
N GLN A 45 -4.43 10.70 0.14
CA GLN A 45 -4.43 10.09 1.47
C GLN A 45 -4.33 8.56 1.39
N ARG A 46 -5.21 7.89 0.64
CA ARG A 46 -5.30 6.41 0.68
C ARG A 46 -4.24 5.74 -0.18
N ARG A 47 -4.13 6.12 -1.46
CA ARG A 47 -3.18 5.46 -2.37
C ARG A 47 -1.73 5.75 -2.01
N ALA A 48 -1.38 6.98 -1.64
CA ALA A 48 -0.02 7.27 -1.22
C ALA A 48 0.36 6.54 0.08
N ALA A 49 -0.57 6.42 1.04
CA ALA A 49 -0.35 5.63 2.25
C ALA A 49 -0.16 4.14 1.95
N ASN A 50 -1.00 3.56 1.08
CA ASN A 50 -0.87 2.17 0.65
C ASN A 50 0.47 1.92 -0.07
N MET A 51 0.89 2.84 -0.96
CA MET A 51 2.17 2.76 -1.65
C MET A 51 3.35 2.83 -0.68
N ARG A 52 3.29 3.72 0.31
CA ARG A 52 4.32 3.82 1.34
C ARG A 52 4.39 2.54 2.18
N ALA A 53 3.25 2.02 2.62
CA ALA A 53 3.18 0.76 3.37
C ALA A 53 3.76 -0.40 2.54
N ALA A 54 3.44 -0.48 1.25
CA ALA A 54 4.00 -1.48 0.35
C ALA A 54 5.53 -1.33 0.18
N ALA A 55 6.05 -0.11 0.11
CA ALA A 55 7.47 0.16 0.01
C ALA A 55 8.24 -0.22 1.29
N GLU A 56 7.72 0.15 2.46
CA GLU A 56 8.26 -0.23 3.77
C GLU A 56 8.26 -1.76 3.94
N LEU A 57 7.19 -2.42 3.50
CA LEU A 57 7.08 -3.87 3.50
C LEU A 57 8.10 -4.55 2.59
N SER A 58 8.33 -4.00 1.39
CA SER A 58 9.37 -4.48 0.49
C SER A 58 10.77 -4.33 1.09
N ALA A 59 11.04 -3.25 1.83
CA ALA A 59 12.30 -3.08 2.54
C ALA A 59 12.46 -4.12 3.66
N SER A 60 11.41 -4.33 4.46
CA SER A 60 11.39 -5.35 5.53
C SER A 60 11.65 -6.76 5.00
N ALA A 61 11.02 -7.13 3.88
CA ALA A 61 11.23 -8.41 3.20
C ALA A 61 12.68 -8.60 2.75
N ARG A 62 13.33 -7.57 2.19
CA ARG A 62 14.74 -7.61 1.78
C ARG A 62 15.68 -7.76 2.98
N SER A 63 15.40 -7.06 4.07
CA SER A 63 16.18 -7.19 5.30
C SER A 63 16.08 -8.61 5.89
N ALA A 64 14.89 -9.20 5.92
CA ALA A 64 14.70 -10.59 6.34
C ALA A 64 15.46 -11.59 5.45
N HIS A 65 15.55 -11.32 4.14
CA HIS A 65 16.36 -12.13 3.22
C HIS A 65 17.87 -12.02 3.50
N ALA A 66 18.38 -10.82 3.77
CA ALA A 66 19.78 -10.63 4.14
C ALA A 66 20.13 -11.41 5.43
N GLU A 67 19.22 -11.44 6.40
CA GLU A 67 19.41 -12.18 7.65
C GLU A 67 19.31 -13.69 7.48
N ALA A 68 18.49 -14.18 6.54
CA ALA A 68 18.49 -15.58 6.15
C ALA A 68 19.88 -16.01 5.63
N TYR A 69 20.52 -15.18 4.81
CA TYR A 69 21.90 -15.43 4.37
C TYR A 69 22.91 -15.37 5.51
N GLN A 70 22.75 -14.43 6.44
CA GLN A 70 23.63 -14.34 7.61
C GLN A 70 23.55 -15.61 8.46
N VAL A 71 22.35 -16.08 8.75
CA VAL A 71 22.09 -17.34 9.46
C VAL A 71 22.77 -18.50 8.74
N LEU A 72 22.54 -18.64 7.43
CA LEU A 72 23.13 -19.72 6.64
C LEU A 72 24.66 -19.68 6.69
N THR A 73 25.25 -18.49 6.52
CA THR A 73 26.70 -18.29 6.58
C THR A 73 27.27 -18.69 7.94
N TRP A 74 26.56 -18.40 9.04
CA TRP A 74 27.00 -18.76 10.38
C TRP A 74 26.86 -20.26 10.66
N ILE A 75 25.82 -20.91 10.11
CA ILE A 75 25.70 -22.37 10.19
C ILE A 75 26.84 -23.04 9.40
N SER A 76 27.07 -22.62 8.15
CA SER A 76 28.16 -23.13 7.31
C SER A 76 29.55 -22.82 7.90
N GLY A 77 29.71 -21.70 8.59
CA GLY A 77 30.92 -21.35 9.34
C GLY A 77 31.12 -22.14 10.63
N SER A 78 30.26 -23.13 10.92
CA SER A 78 30.31 -23.99 12.11
C SER A 78 30.29 -23.21 13.43
N PHE A 79 29.57 -22.09 13.50
CA PHE A 79 29.46 -21.33 14.74
C PHE A 79 28.68 -22.11 15.82
N PRO A 80 28.95 -21.85 17.12
CA PRO A 80 28.27 -22.52 18.21
C PRO A 80 26.76 -22.27 18.21
N ARG A 81 25.97 -23.31 18.52
CA ARG A 81 24.49 -23.27 18.52
C ARG A 81 23.90 -22.12 19.35
N PHE A 82 24.47 -21.85 20.53
CA PHE A 82 24.01 -20.76 21.40
C PHE A 82 24.06 -19.37 20.74
N ARG A 83 24.89 -19.18 19.71
CA ARG A 83 24.98 -17.92 18.94
C ARG A 83 24.06 -17.93 17.72
N VAL A 84 23.80 -19.09 17.14
CA VAL A 84 22.99 -19.26 15.92
C VAL A 84 21.51 -19.36 16.23
N ASP A 85 21.12 -20.01 17.33
CA ASP A 85 19.73 -20.19 17.74
C ASP A 85 18.97 -18.87 17.94
N PRO A 86 19.52 -17.85 18.62
CA PRO A 86 18.88 -16.53 18.71
C PRO A 86 18.69 -15.87 17.35
N LEU A 87 19.64 -16.07 16.43
CA LEU A 87 19.58 -15.48 15.09
C LEU A 87 18.49 -16.13 14.23
N VAL A 88 18.32 -17.45 14.35
CA VAL A 88 17.21 -18.18 13.72
C VAL A 88 15.86 -17.75 14.31
N ALA A 89 15.79 -17.54 15.63
CA ALA A 89 14.57 -17.04 16.26
C ALA A 89 14.19 -15.63 15.78
N ASP A 90 15.17 -14.72 15.64
CA ASP A 90 14.95 -13.37 15.11
C ASP A 90 14.46 -13.42 13.65
N LEU A 91 15.10 -14.26 12.82
CA LEU A 91 14.69 -14.47 11.43
C LEU A 91 13.23 -14.97 11.33
N GLN A 92 12.81 -15.89 12.20
CA GLN A 92 11.42 -16.36 12.26
C GLN A 92 10.47 -15.26 12.74
N ALA A 93 10.87 -14.47 13.73
CA ALA A 93 10.07 -13.36 14.22
C ALA A 93 9.82 -12.31 13.13
N ARG A 94 10.83 -12.03 12.30
CA ARG A 94 10.72 -11.10 11.17
C ARG A 94 9.88 -11.64 10.03
N HIS A 95 9.99 -12.92 9.70
CA HIS A 95 9.07 -13.55 8.75
C HIS A 95 7.61 -13.37 9.18
N ARG A 96 7.31 -13.64 10.47
CA ARG A 96 5.98 -13.44 11.03
C ARG A 96 5.56 -11.96 11.06
N ALA A 97 6.50 -11.03 11.19
CA ALA A 97 6.21 -9.59 11.10
C ALA A 97 5.78 -9.21 9.69
N VAL A 98 6.55 -9.60 8.67
CA VAL A 98 6.21 -9.37 7.25
C VAL A 98 4.87 -10.01 6.88
N ASP A 99 4.56 -11.21 7.37
CA ASP A 99 3.25 -11.85 7.18
C ASP A 99 2.10 -11.01 7.76
N ARG A 100 2.27 -10.47 8.97
CA ARG A 100 1.27 -9.62 9.60
C ARG A 100 1.08 -8.31 8.83
N ASP A 101 2.16 -7.71 8.38
CA ASP A 101 2.14 -6.46 7.62
C ASP A 101 1.49 -6.65 6.25
N LEU A 102 1.79 -7.76 5.55
CA LEU A 102 1.08 -8.16 4.33
C LEU A 102 -0.41 -8.39 4.57
N ALA A 103 -0.79 -9.01 5.69
CA ALA A 103 -2.19 -9.20 6.05
C ALA A 103 -2.90 -7.87 6.40
N GLN A 104 -2.19 -6.92 7.00
CA GLN A 104 -2.69 -5.58 7.23
C GLN A 104 -2.88 -4.81 5.92
N LEU A 105 -1.89 -4.83 5.03
CA LEU A 105 -1.97 -4.20 3.71
C LEU A 105 -3.16 -4.78 2.92
N ALA A 106 -3.38 -6.09 2.96
CA ALA A 106 -4.52 -6.72 2.29
C ALA A 106 -5.88 -6.18 2.78
N ARG A 107 -5.99 -5.80 4.07
CA ARG A 107 -7.19 -5.17 4.64
C ARG A 107 -7.33 -3.71 4.24
N GLN A 108 -6.23 -2.96 4.22
CA GLN A 108 -6.20 -1.54 3.82
C GLN A 108 -6.54 -1.36 2.33
N THR A 109 -6.29 -2.38 1.54
CA THR A 109 -6.45 -2.39 0.09
C THR A 109 -7.76 -3.06 -0.37
N ALA A 110 -8.64 -3.45 0.55
CA ALA A 110 -9.86 -4.21 0.25
C ALA A 110 -10.82 -3.49 -0.73
N ASP A 111 -10.80 -2.16 -0.76
CA ASP A 111 -11.66 -1.33 -1.62
C ASP A 111 -11.19 -1.31 -3.10
N SER A 112 -9.99 -1.84 -3.40
CA SER A 112 -9.36 -1.80 -4.72
C SER A 112 -9.03 -3.21 -5.23
N PRO A 113 -9.84 -3.80 -6.13
CA PRO A 113 -9.64 -5.17 -6.61
C PRO A 113 -8.28 -5.39 -7.29
N GLU A 114 -7.77 -4.39 -8.00
CA GLU A 114 -6.48 -4.45 -8.67
C GLU A 114 -5.33 -4.51 -7.67
N GLU A 115 -5.32 -3.63 -6.68
CA GLU A 115 -4.29 -3.61 -5.65
C GLU A 115 -4.38 -4.87 -4.76
N GLN A 116 -5.60 -5.35 -4.47
CA GLN A 116 -5.83 -6.57 -3.70
C GLN A 116 -5.22 -7.80 -4.38
N ARG A 117 -5.30 -7.88 -5.72
CA ARG A 117 -4.66 -8.94 -6.50
C ARG A 117 -3.13 -8.95 -6.30
N TYR A 118 -2.48 -7.79 -6.34
CA TYR A 118 -1.02 -7.71 -6.14
C TYR A 118 -0.63 -8.10 -4.71
N VAL A 119 -1.39 -7.65 -3.71
CA VAL A 119 -1.12 -8.03 -2.31
C VAL A 119 -1.32 -9.53 -2.08
N ALA A 120 -2.35 -10.14 -2.70
CA ALA A 120 -2.58 -11.58 -2.63
C ALA A 120 -1.43 -12.39 -3.27
N GLN A 121 -0.93 -11.95 -4.42
CA GLN A 121 0.23 -12.57 -5.07
C GLN A 121 1.50 -12.44 -4.21
N ALA A 122 1.74 -11.27 -3.63
CA ALA A 122 2.87 -11.04 -2.72
C ALA A 122 2.81 -11.96 -1.49
N ARG A 123 1.61 -12.14 -0.90
CA ARG A 123 1.39 -13.07 0.22
C ARG A 123 1.68 -14.52 -0.15
N ALA A 124 1.19 -14.97 -1.30
CA ALA A 124 1.44 -16.33 -1.76
C ALA A 124 2.94 -16.58 -1.99
N ALA A 125 3.63 -15.63 -2.64
CA ALA A 125 5.07 -15.72 -2.87
C ALA A 125 5.87 -15.69 -1.55
N TRP A 126 5.50 -14.84 -0.61
CA TRP A 126 6.17 -14.75 0.70
C TRP A 126 6.00 -16.02 1.53
N ALA A 127 4.82 -16.63 1.52
CA ALA A 127 4.59 -17.90 2.20
C ALA A 127 5.47 -19.02 1.64
N GLN A 128 5.60 -19.12 0.31
CA GLN A 128 6.50 -20.08 -0.33
C GLN A 128 7.97 -19.82 0.03
N TYR A 129 8.37 -18.55 0.06
CA TYR A 129 9.73 -18.16 0.45
C TYR A 129 10.05 -18.50 1.90
N GLY A 130 9.17 -18.17 2.85
CA GLY A 130 9.37 -18.47 4.27
C GLY A 130 9.50 -19.97 4.56
N GLU A 131 8.71 -20.79 3.86
CA GLU A 131 8.83 -22.25 3.89
C GLU A 131 10.18 -22.74 3.36
N ALA A 132 10.61 -22.25 2.19
CA ALA A 132 11.90 -22.61 1.60
C ALA A 132 13.08 -22.22 2.51
N VAL A 133 13.04 -21.03 3.13
CA VAL A 133 14.08 -20.59 4.08
C VAL A 133 14.13 -21.51 5.29
N ARG A 134 12.97 -21.91 5.83
CA ARG A 134 12.90 -22.83 6.97
C ARG A 134 13.53 -24.17 6.63
N GLU A 135 13.19 -24.74 5.47
CA GLU A 135 13.74 -26.01 4.99
C GLU A 135 15.26 -25.93 4.81
N VAL A 136 15.77 -24.87 4.19
CA VAL A 136 17.22 -24.67 4.02
C VAL A 136 17.95 -24.57 5.36
N VAL A 137 17.39 -23.83 6.33
CA VAL A 137 17.99 -23.71 7.66
C VAL A 137 17.98 -25.05 8.40
N GLU A 138 16.94 -25.85 8.25
CA GLU A 138 16.84 -27.18 8.84
C GLU A 138 17.87 -28.14 8.26
N ILE A 139 17.98 -28.20 6.93
CA ILE A 139 18.98 -29.01 6.22
C ILE A 139 20.40 -28.60 6.65
N ALA A 140 20.70 -27.30 6.67
CA ALA A 140 22.02 -26.80 7.05
C ALA A 140 22.41 -27.19 8.49
N ARG A 141 21.43 -27.21 9.42
CA ARG A 141 21.66 -27.66 10.81
C ARG A 141 21.96 -29.16 10.89
N ILE A 142 21.27 -29.97 10.08
CA ILE A 142 21.49 -31.42 10.01
C ILE A 142 22.90 -31.70 9.47
N ASP A 143 23.31 -31.04 8.39
CA ASP A 143 24.63 -31.21 7.77
C ASP A 143 25.77 -30.86 8.74
N GLN A 144 25.65 -29.76 9.48
CA GLN A 144 26.59 -29.40 10.54
C GLN A 144 26.70 -30.48 11.61
N SER A 145 25.59 -31.14 11.96
CA SER A 145 25.58 -32.21 12.98
C SER A 145 26.18 -33.54 12.49
N ILE A 146 26.27 -33.75 11.17
CA ILE A 146 26.89 -34.94 10.57
C ILE A 146 28.41 -34.73 10.39
N SER A 147 28.84 -33.49 10.13
CA SER A 147 30.25 -33.15 9.90
C SER A 147 31.05 -32.79 11.17
N ALA A 148 30.39 -32.52 12.31
CA ALA A 148 31.00 -32.24 13.62
C ALA A 148 31.22 -33.51 14.45
#